data_AF-M4B896-F1
#
_entry.id   AF-M4B896-F1
#
_cell.length_a   1.000
_cell.length_b   1.000
_cell.length_c   1.000
_cell.angle_alpha   90.00
_cell.angle_beta   90.00
_cell.angle_gamma   90.00
#
_symmetry.space_group_name_H-M   'P 1'
#
loop_
_entity.id
_entity.type
_entity.pdbx_description
1 polymer ?
#
loop_
_entity_poly.entity_id
_entity_poly.type
_entity_poly.pdbx_seq_one_letter_code
_entity_poly.pdbx_strand_id
1 'polypeptide(L)' 'MSVPDVEDVIKAKGKCTVCRCWKSKKFPLCDGSHVKHNKETGDNVGPLVLTAKKA' A
#
# COMPACT_ATOMS: atom_id res chain seq x y z
N MET A 1 -9.62 -13.10 -5.74
CA MET A 1 -9.27 -12.16 -4.66
C MET A 1 -10.21 -10.97 -4.78
N SER A 2 -11.10 -10.75 -3.80
CA SER A 2 -11.88 -9.52 -3.73
C SER A 2 -10.94 -8.38 -3.33
N VAL A 3 -10.97 -7.28 -4.09
CA VAL A 3 -10.31 -6.05 -3.66
C VAL A 3 -11.18 -5.46 -2.56
N PRO A 4 -10.66 -5.25 -1.34
CA PRO A 4 -11.44 -4.63 -0.28
C PRO A 4 -11.76 -3.19 -0.68
N ASP A 5 -12.95 -2.72 -0.31
CA ASP A 5 -13.28 -1.32 -0.47
C ASP A 5 -12.33 -0.46 0.38
N VAL A 6 -11.75 0.55 -0.24
CA VAL A 6 -10.72 1.39 0.38
C VAL A 6 -11.30 2.16 1.57
N GLU A 7 -12.56 2.59 1.49
CA GLU A 7 -13.22 3.31 2.57
C GLU A 7 -13.38 2.41 3.80
N ASP A 8 -13.73 1.14 3.61
CA ASP A 8 -13.89 0.17 4.70
C ASP A 8 -12.55 -0.13 5.39
N VAL A 9 -11.45 -0.23 4.63
CA VAL A 9 -10.11 -0.41 5.20
C VAL A 9 -9.70 0.80 6.04
N ILE A 10 -9.99 2.01 5.55
CA ILE A 10 -9.69 3.25 6.28
C ILE A 10 -10.55 3.36 7.54
N LYS A 11 -11.84 3.05 7.48
CA LYS A 11 -12.74 3.00 8.65
C LYS A 11 -12.24 2.02 9.73
N ALA A 12 -11.77 0.85 9.32
CA ALA A 12 -11.32 -0.20 10.25
C ALA A 12 -9.91 0.03 10.84
N LYS A 13 -8.97 0.59 10.05
CA LYS A 13 -7.53 0.66 10.41
C LYS A 13 -6.98 2.08 10.52
N GLY A 14 -7.77 3.11 10.22
CA GLY A 14 -7.38 4.52 10.18
C GLY A 14 -6.52 4.92 8.97
N LYS A 15 -5.92 3.95 8.27
CA LYS A 15 -5.15 4.16 7.03
C LYS A 15 -5.18 2.94 6.13
N CYS A 16 -5.08 3.17 4.83
CA CYS A 16 -4.89 2.15 3.81
C CYS A 16 -3.61 2.45 3.02
N THR A 17 -2.70 1.49 2.91
CA THR A 17 -1.47 1.62 2.12
C THR A 17 -1.58 0.78 0.86
N VAL A 18 -1.55 1.43 -0.30
CA VAL A 18 -1.72 0.80 -1.61
C VAL A 18 -0.36 0.66 -2.29
N CYS A 19 -0.12 -0.53 -2.86
CA CYS A 19 1.11 -0.84 -3.56
C CYS A 19 1.21 -0.05 -4.87
N ARG A 20 2.39 0.51 -5.16
CA ARG A 20 2.73 1.11 -6.46
C ARG A 20 3.95 0.48 -7.13
N CYS A 21 4.65 -0.44 -6.45
CA CYS A 21 5.84 -1.10 -6.99
C CYS A 21 5.53 -2.43 -7.71
N TRP A 22 4.29 -2.91 -7.65
CA TRP A 22 3.85 -4.18 -8.26
C TRP A 22 4.55 -5.45 -7.74
N LYS A 23 5.31 -5.36 -6.64
CA LYS A 23 6.01 -6.51 -6.03
C LYS A 23 5.30 -7.12 -4.82
N SER A 24 4.18 -6.53 -4.38
CA SER A 24 3.49 -7.00 -3.17
C SER A 24 2.84 -8.37 -3.35
N LYS A 25 2.98 -9.23 -2.34
CA LYS A 25 2.25 -10.51 -2.26
C LYS A 25 0.79 -10.32 -1.83
N LYS A 26 0.45 -9.14 -1.30
CA LYS A 26 -0.90 -8.76 -0.87
C LYS A 26 -1.53 -7.72 -1.81
N PHE A 27 -1.09 -7.68 -3.06
CA PHE A 27 -1.60 -6.73 -4.04
C PHE A 27 -3.14 -6.75 -4.09
N PRO A 28 -3.82 -5.59 -4.03
CA PRO A 28 -3.30 -4.23 -4.24
C PRO A 28 -2.70 -3.53 -3.01
N LEU A 29 -2.72 -4.14 -1.82
CA LEU A 29 -2.18 -3.52 -0.61
C LEU A 29 -0.65 -3.56 -0.59
N CYS A 30 -0.03 -2.57 0.05
CA CYS A 30 1.41 -2.57 0.30
C CYS A 30 1.74 -3.49 1.49
N ASP A 31 2.69 -4.40 1.29
CA ASP A 31 3.25 -5.30 2.31
C ASP A 31 4.73 -5.03 2.61
N GLY A 32 5.29 -3.94 2.09
CA GLY A 32 6.70 -3.58 2.28
C GLY A 32 7.66 -4.11 1.21
N SER A 33 7.19 -4.90 0.25
CA SER A 33 8.05 -5.48 -0.81
C SER A 33 8.83 -4.46 -1.64
N HIS A 34 8.38 -3.19 -1.68
CA HIS A 34 9.11 -2.10 -2.33
C HIS A 34 10.50 -1.85 -1.72
N VAL A 35 10.72 -2.11 -0.43
CA VAL A 35 12.03 -1.91 0.22
C VAL A 35 13.09 -2.82 -0.38
N LYS A 36 12.75 -4.11 -0.56
CA LYS A 36 13.63 -5.09 -1.20
C LYS A 36 13.90 -4.71 -2.66
N HIS A 37 12.83 -4.39 -3.41
CA HIS A 37 12.91 -3.93 -4.80
C HIS A 37 13.84 -2.72 -4.96
N ASN A 38 13.67 -1.69 -4.14
CA ASN A 38 14.49 -0.48 -4.16
C ASN A 38 15.98 -0.82 -3.90
N LYS A 39 16.26 -1.66 -2.89
CA LYS A 39 17.64 -2.06 -2.56
C LYS A 39 18.32 -2.83 -3.68
N GLU A 40 17.58 -3.69 -4.39
CA GLU A 40 18.13 -4.53 -5.46
C GLU A 40 18.33 -3.78 -6.79
N THR A 41 17.51 -2.76 -7.05
CA THR A 41 17.47 -2.08 -8.36
C THR A 41 18.01 -0.64 -8.34
N GLY A 42 18.23 -0.06 -7.15
CA GLY A 42 18.53 1.37 -7.01
C GLY A 42 17.30 2.29 -7.21
N ASP A 43 16.10 1.72 -7.23
CA ASP A 43 14.83 2.45 -7.37
C ASP A 43 14.42 3.14 -6.05
N ASN A 44 13.44 4.04 -6.12
CA ASN A 44 12.95 4.84 -5.00
C ASN A 44 11.41 4.85 -4.86
N VAL A 45 10.73 3.84 -5.41
CA VAL A 45 9.27 3.73 -5.33
C VAL A 45 8.77 3.49 -3.90
N GLY A 46 7.57 4.01 -3.61
CA GLY A 46 6.89 3.85 -2.33
C GLY A 46 5.37 3.73 -2.49
N PRO A 47 4.66 3.28 -1.44
CA PRO A 47 3.22 3.10 -1.50
C PRO A 47 2.47 4.43 -1.57
N LEU A 48 1.21 4.37 -1.99
CA LEU A 48 0.24 5.44 -1.75
C LEU A 48 -0.35 5.24 -0.34
N VAL A 49 -0.31 6.27 0.50
CA VAL A 49 -0.87 6.23 1.85
C VAL A 49 -2.16 7.03 1.87
N LEU A 50 -3.27 6.36 2.12
CA LEU A 50 -4.60 6.95 2.25
C LEU A 50 -4.98 6.98 3.72
N THR A 51 -5.40 8.15 4.21
CA THR A 51 -5.84 8.36 5.60
C THR A 51 -7.19 9.04 5.60
N ALA A 52 -8.01 8.77 6.62
CA ALA A 52 -9.24 9.54 6.82
C ALA A 52 -8.91 11.03 6.98
N LYS A 53 -9.72 11.90 6.38
CA LYS A 53 -9.65 13.34 6.64
C LYS A 53 -9.98 13.55 8.12
N LYS A 54 -9.05 14.15 8.87
CA LYS A 54 -9.37 14.65 10.21
C LYS A 54 -10.37 15.79 10.04
N ALA A 55 -11.51 15.68 10.72
CA ALA A 55 -12.50 16.76 10.81
C ALA A 55 -11.91 17.95 11.57
#